data_AF-A0A354WMC1-F1
#
_entry.id   AF-A0A354WMC1-F1
#
_cell.length_a   1.000
_cell.length_b   1.000
_cell.length_c   1.000
_cell.angle_alpha   90.00
_cell.angle_beta   90.00
_cell.angle_gamma   90.00
#
_symmetry.space_group_name_H-M   'P 1'
#
loop_
_entity.id
_entity.type
_entity.pdbx_description
1 polymer ?
#
loop_
_entity_poly.entity_id
_entity_poly.type
_entity_poly.pdbx_seq_one_letter_code
_entity_poly.pdbx_strand_id
1 'polypeptide(L)'
;MPQTIKEQPSGLYIQTPDQQPIAFPLKHTNVSAKIAGNLSRVEVTQSFENPFTTTLEAVYIFPLPDEAAVDEMLIKIGDRTLKGNIKKREEAQQIYEQAKQQGRTAGLLEQERDNIFTQSLANIKPGEQIDVIISYSDSLKFTGGNYEFVFPMVVGPRYIPGVGIEDPSGGGTAVAPLSQNQDTDLVPDASRLNAPILPEGMRSRHDINITVEIDAGVPIQKINSPSHQLQIDHTGQNARITLAEGDTIPNKDLILRYQVAGKQTQTTVLTQSDERGGHFAVYLIPAIEYAADQIVPKDVVFLIDTSGSQDGMPLMQCQELMRQFINGLNPDDTFSIIDFANTTQQLSALPLANTPQNRAQALQYINQLRADGGTELLQGIQAVLNFPVADVGRLRTVVLLTDGYIGNENVRFV
;
A
#
# COMPACT_ATOMS: atom_id res chain seq x y z
N MET A 1 -26.54 -32.18 14.36
CA MET A 1 -26.78 -31.67 12.99
C MET A 1 -25.72 -30.62 12.73
N PRO A 2 -24.70 -30.89 11.91
CA PRO A 2 -23.59 -29.96 11.71
C PRO A 2 -24.11 -28.76 10.92
N GLN A 3 -24.07 -27.57 11.50
CA GLN A 3 -24.38 -26.33 10.80
C GLN A 3 -23.10 -25.88 10.08
N THR A 4 -23.23 -25.73 8.76
CA THR A 4 -22.20 -25.20 7.85
C THR A 4 -21.79 -23.81 8.31
N ILE A 5 -20.61 -23.67 8.92
CA ILE A 5 -20.04 -22.37 9.27
C ILE A 5 -19.50 -21.76 7.98
N LYS A 6 -20.39 -21.07 7.27
CA LYS A 6 -20.03 -20.18 6.19
C LYS A 6 -19.42 -18.91 6.79
N GLU A 7 -18.26 -18.55 6.27
CA GLU A 7 -17.72 -17.18 6.20
C GLU A 7 -16.98 -16.67 7.45
N GLN A 8 -15.63 -16.76 7.41
CA GLN A 8 -14.73 -15.91 8.20
C GLN A 8 -13.61 -15.37 7.27
N PRO A 9 -13.36 -14.05 7.25
CA PRO A 9 -12.53 -13.37 6.25
C PRO A 9 -11.03 -13.48 6.51
N SER A 10 -10.59 -14.05 7.62
CA SER A 10 -9.19 -14.42 7.88
C SER A 10 -9.17 -15.72 8.63
N GLY A 11 -8.45 -16.73 8.15
CA GLY A 11 -8.56 -18.01 8.82
C GLY A 11 -7.65 -19.12 8.35
N LEU A 12 -7.72 -20.17 9.15
CA LEU A 12 -7.19 -21.47 8.87
C LEU A 12 -8.34 -22.29 8.24
N TYR A 13 -8.18 -22.76 7.01
CA TYR A 13 -9.25 -23.39 6.21
C TYR A 13 -8.99 -24.89 6.00
N ILE A 14 -9.99 -25.74 6.15
CA ILE A 14 -9.85 -27.19 5.92
C ILE A 14 -10.12 -27.53 4.45
N GLN A 15 -9.29 -28.38 3.83
CA GLN A 15 -9.66 -29.07 2.58
C GLN A 15 -10.26 -30.45 2.92
N THR A 16 -11.58 -30.62 2.76
CA THR A 16 -12.22 -31.93 2.83
C THR A 16 -12.17 -32.66 1.48
N PRO A 17 -12.23 -34.01 1.44
CA PRO A 17 -12.32 -34.79 0.18
C PRO A 17 -13.45 -34.35 -0.78
N ASP A 18 -14.49 -33.73 -0.23
CA ASP A 18 -15.69 -33.28 -0.96
C ASP A 18 -15.63 -31.79 -1.39
N GLN A 19 -14.46 -31.15 -1.34
CA GLN A 19 -14.21 -29.75 -1.76
C GLN A 19 -15.05 -28.65 -1.06
N GLN A 20 -15.70 -28.92 0.08
CA GLN A 20 -16.38 -27.91 0.88
C GLN A 20 -15.46 -27.42 2.02
N PRO A 21 -14.89 -26.21 1.91
CA PRO A 21 -14.00 -25.68 2.94
C PRO A 21 -14.76 -25.29 4.19
N ILE A 22 -14.19 -25.70 5.33
CA ILE A 22 -14.71 -25.39 6.66
C ILE A 22 -13.69 -24.48 7.35
N ALA A 23 -14.13 -23.31 7.80
CA ALA A 23 -13.28 -22.34 8.49
C ALA A 23 -13.03 -22.80 9.95
N PHE A 24 -11.77 -22.76 10.39
CA PHE A 24 -11.45 -22.80 11.82
C PHE A 24 -11.92 -21.48 12.45
N PRO A 25 -12.62 -21.54 13.60
CA PRO A 25 -13.00 -20.33 14.30
C PRO A 25 -11.75 -19.66 14.86
N LEU A 26 -11.42 -18.47 14.34
CA LEU A 26 -10.47 -17.57 14.99
C LEU A 26 -11.03 -17.20 16.36
N LYS A 27 -10.22 -17.37 17.42
CA LYS A 27 -10.60 -17.08 18.81
C LYS A 27 -10.22 -15.68 19.23
N HIS A 28 -8.99 -15.30 18.91
CA HIS A 28 -8.40 -14.04 19.32
C HIS A 28 -7.29 -13.63 18.36
N THR A 29 -7.15 -12.32 18.13
CA THR A 29 -5.98 -11.74 17.48
C THR A 29 -5.29 -10.80 18.46
N ASN A 30 -3.97 -10.96 18.63
CA ASN A 30 -3.15 -10.03 19.38
C ASN A 30 -2.09 -9.41 18.46
N VAL A 31 -1.99 -8.09 18.47
CA VAL A 31 -1.07 -7.33 17.61
C VAL A 31 -0.18 -6.46 18.48
N SER A 32 1.13 -6.56 18.25
CA SER A 32 2.14 -5.70 18.87
C SER A 32 2.96 -5.04 17.77
N ALA A 33 2.79 -3.72 17.61
CA ALA A 33 3.56 -2.93 16.67
C ALA A 33 4.58 -2.06 17.41
N LYS A 34 5.81 -2.01 16.90
CA LYS A 34 6.87 -1.09 17.34
C LYS A 34 7.29 -0.22 16.18
N ILE A 35 7.26 1.08 16.37
CA ILE A 35 7.57 2.08 15.36
C ILE A 35 8.83 2.83 15.79
N ALA A 36 9.83 2.85 14.90
CA ALA A 36 11.06 3.60 15.06
C ALA A 36 11.23 4.53 13.84
N GLY A 37 11.12 5.83 14.04
CA GLY A 37 11.12 6.82 12.96
C GLY A 37 9.95 6.60 11.99
N ASN A 38 10.26 6.17 10.76
CA ASN A 38 9.28 5.81 9.73
C ASN A 38 9.11 4.29 9.54
N LEU A 39 9.81 3.44 10.29
CA LEU A 39 9.74 2.00 10.13
C LEU A 39 8.87 1.41 11.23
N SER A 40 7.94 0.55 10.87
CA SER A 40 7.17 -0.28 11.80
C SER A 40 7.64 -1.72 11.72
N ARG A 41 7.65 -2.41 12.87
CA ARG A 41 7.72 -3.86 12.96
C ARG A 41 6.50 -4.34 13.72
N VAL A 42 5.70 -5.17 13.09
CA VAL A 42 4.42 -5.65 13.60
C VAL A 42 4.52 -7.16 13.82
N GLU A 43 4.17 -7.59 15.03
CA GLU A 43 3.96 -8.99 15.36
C GLU A 43 2.45 -9.22 15.52
N VAL A 44 1.93 -10.20 14.77
CA VAL A 44 0.53 -10.62 14.81
C VAL A 44 0.47 -12.05 15.30
N THR A 45 -0.26 -12.28 16.38
CA THR A 45 -0.57 -13.62 16.90
C THR A 45 -2.05 -13.89 16.73
N GLN A 46 -2.40 -14.94 15.99
CA GLN A 46 -3.77 -15.40 15.80
C GLN A 46 -3.95 -16.78 16.41
N SER A 47 -4.92 -16.89 17.33
CA SER A 47 -5.21 -18.12 18.05
C SER A 47 -6.45 -18.81 17.46
N PHE A 48 -6.29 -20.06 17.07
CA PHE A 48 -7.33 -20.94 16.54
C PHE A 48 -7.49 -22.16 17.44
N GLU A 49 -8.64 -22.82 17.37
CA GLU A 49 -8.89 -24.10 18.05
C GLU A 49 -9.58 -25.04 17.06
N ASN A 50 -9.22 -26.32 17.05
CA ASN A 50 -9.98 -27.34 16.31
C ASN A 50 -11.28 -27.72 17.06
N PRO A 51 -12.48 -27.27 16.63
CA PRO A 51 -13.71 -27.59 17.32
C PRO A 51 -14.28 -28.98 16.97
N PHE A 52 -13.63 -29.72 16.06
CA PHE A 52 -14.12 -30.99 15.54
C PHE A 52 -13.58 -32.18 16.32
N THR A 53 -14.25 -33.33 16.20
CA THR A 53 -13.85 -34.58 16.85
C THR A 53 -12.83 -35.39 16.03
N THR A 54 -12.42 -34.88 14.87
CA THR A 54 -11.45 -35.51 13.97
C THR A 54 -10.18 -34.70 13.86
N THR A 55 -9.08 -35.38 13.53
CA THR A 55 -7.84 -34.73 13.12
C THR A 55 -8.02 -34.04 11.78
N LEU A 56 -7.43 -32.85 11.61
CA LEU A 56 -7.62 -32.02 10.42
C LEU A 56 -6.30 -31.54 9.81
N GLU A 57 -6.36 -31.24 8.53
CA GLU A 57 -5.38 -30.46 7.79
C GLU A 57 -6.02 -29.12 7.44
N ALA A 58 -5.25 -28.05 7.48
CA ALA A 58 -5.75 -26.74 7.17
C ALA A 58 -4.73 -25.79 6.56
N VAL A 59 -5.19 -24.86 5.74
CA VAL A 59 -4.40 -23.86 5.02
C VAL A 59 -4.63 -22.50 5.68
N TYR A 60 -3.56 -21.89 6.15
CA TYR A 60 -3.57 -20.55 6.74
C TYR A 60 -3.23 -19.51 5.66
N ILE A 61 -4.04 -18.46 5.54
CA ILE A 61 -3.84 -17.37 4.59
C ILE A 61 -3.76 -16.05 5.34
N PHE A 62 -2.69 -15.29 5.13
CA PHE A 62 -2.51 -13.96 5.73
C PHE A 62 -2.22 -12.88 4.67
N PRO A 63 -3.08 -11.85 4.54
CA PRO A 63 -2.80 -10.71 3.68
C PRO A 63 -1.82 -9.75 4.37
N LEU A 64 -0.83 -9.27 3.63
CA LEU A 64 0.09 -8.25 4.09
C LEU A 64 -0.14 -6.91 3.37
N PRO A 65 0.28 -5.80 4.00
CA PRO A 65 0.44 -4.53 3.30
C PRO A 65 1.39 -4.66 2.10
N ASP A 66 1.20 -3.82 1.07
CA ASP A 66 1.89 -3.97 -0.20
C ASP A 66 3.42 -3.76 -0.15
N GLU A 67 3.92 -3.03 0.85
CA GLU A 67 5.35 -2.77 1.05
C GLU A 67 5.93 -3.55 2.25
N ALA A 68 5.15 -4.45 2.85
CA ALA A 68 5.57 -5.18 4.03
C ALA A 68 6.53 -6.34 3.70
N ALA A 69 7.60 -6.46 4.49
CA ALA A 69 8.54 -7.56 4.43
C ALA A 69 8.41 -8.46 5.66
N VAL A 70 8.01 -9.72 5.47
CA VAL A 70 7.97 -10.73 6.54
C VAL A 70 9.38 -11.13 6.92
N ASP A 71 9.69 -11.05 8.21
CA ASP A 71 10.98 -11.46 8.76
C ASP A 71 10.91 -12.75 9.60
N GLU A 72 9.74 -13.08 10.17
CA GLU A 72 9.57 -14.31 10.95
C GLU A 72 8.14 -14.87 10.86
N MET A 73 8.03 -16.20 10.83
CA MET A 73 6.77 -16.93 10.98
C MET A 73 6.97 -18.13 11.93
N LEU A 74 6.14 -18.20 12.97
CA LEU A 74 6.08 -19.31 13.91
C LEU A 74 4.67 -19.86 13.99
N ILE A 75 4.54 -21.17 14.13
CA ILE A 75 3.25 -21.83 14.32
C ILE A 75 3.38 -22.76 15.50
N LYS A 76 2.62 -22.48 16.56
CA LYS A 76 2.57 -23.31 17.76
C LYS A 76 1.34 -24.18 17.71
N ILE A 77 1.50 -25.49 17.84
CA ILE A 77 0.41 -26.48 17.85
C ILE A 77 0.64 -27.38 19.07
N GLY A 78 -0.18 -27.22 20.10
CA GLY A 78 0.08 -27.84 21.41
C GLY A 78 1.49 -27.48 21.92
N ASP A 79 2.31 -28.49 22.21
CA ASP A 79 3.69 -28.31 22.68
C ASP A 79 4.72 -28.11 21.54
N ARG A 80 4.29 -28.18 20.27
CA ARG A 80 5.19 -28.13 19.11
C ARG A 80 5.26 -26.71 18.57
N THR A 81 6.46 -26.19 18.38
CA THR A 81 6.67 -24.93 17.64
C THR A 81 7.34 -25.23 16.30
N LEU A 82 6.66 -24.87 15.21
CA LEU A 82 7.18 -24.91 13.86
C LEU A 82 7.71 -23.51 13.52
N LYS A 83 8.97 -23.41 13.12
CA LYS A 83 9.55 -22.17 12.60
C LYS A 83 9.60 -22.24 11.09
N GLY A 84 8.90 -21.33 10.42
CA GLY A 84 9.01 -21.17 8.97
C GLY A 84 10.43 -20.74 8.63
N ASN A 85 11.12 -21.53 7.80
CA ASN A 85 12.44 -21.14 7.29
C ASN A 85 12.21 -20.40 5.97
N ILE A 86 12.41 -19.08 5.98
CA ILE A 86 12.22 -18.25 4.78
C ILE A 86 13.33 -18.60 3.78
N LYS A 87 12.94 -19.18 2.65
CA LYS A 87 13.83 -19.61 1.57
C LYS A 87 13.38 -19.00 0.25
N LYS A 88 14.27 -18.98 -0.75
CA LYS A 88 13.88 -18.61 -2.11
C LYS A 88 12.84 -19.60 -2.63
N ARG A 89 11.87 -19.12 -3.42
CA ARG A 89 10.71 -19.89 -3.92
C ARG A 89 11.09 -21.28 -4.46
N GLU A 90 12.07 -21.35 -5.37
CA GLU A 90 12.51 -22.62 -5.99
C GLU A 90 13.10 -23.62 -4.98
N GLU A 91 13.86 -23.12 -3.98
CA GLU A 91 14.47 -23.94 -2.92
C GLU A 91 13.39 -24.49 -1.97
N ALA A 92 12.41 -23.65 -1.61
CA ALA A 92 11.30 -24.04 -0.74
C ALA A 92 10.46 -25.18 -1.33
N GLN A 93 10.18 -25.12 -2.63
CA GLN A 93 9.34 -26.11 -3.32
C GLN A 93 10.01 -27.49 -3.42
N GLN A 94 11.32 -27.54 -3.66
CA GLN A 94 12.09 -28.80 -3.68
C GLN A 94 12.11 -29.49 -2.31
N ILE A 95 12.32 -28.72 -1.24
CA ILE A 95 12.36 -29.24 0.14
C ILE A 95 11.03 -29.88 0.52
N TYR A 96 9.91 -29.26 0.13
CA TYR A 96 8.58 -29.79 0.40
C TYR A 96 8.28 -31.11 -0.31
N GLU A 97 8.51 -31.18 -1.62
CA GLU A 97 8.25 -32.40 -2.38
C GLU A 97 9.03 -33.59 -1.81
N GLN A 98 10.28 -33.34 -1.40
CA GLN A 98 11.12 -34.33 -0.76
C GLN A 98 10.58 -34.76 0.62
N ALA A 99 10.07 -33.82 1.42
CA ALA A 99 9.53 -34.11 2.75
C ALA A 99 8.18 -34.85 2.68
N LYS A 100 7.33 -34.52 1.70
CA LYS A 100 6.06 -35.19 1.40
C LYS A 100 6.27 -36.66 1.04
N GLN A 101 7.25 -36.95 0.19
CA GLN A 101 7.64 -38.33 -0.16
C GLN A 101 8.13 -39.14 1.05
N GLN A 102 8.63 -38.47 2.10
CA GLN A 102 9.15 -39.10 3.32
C GLN A 102 8.10 -39.23 4.44
N GLY A 103 6.85 -38.81 4.21
CA GLY A 103 5.77 -38.89 5.22
C GLY A 103 6.02 -38.05 6.47
N ARG A 104 6.89 -37.02 6.39
CA ARG A 104 7.18 -36.12 7.52
C ARG A 104 6.14 -35.02 7.58
N THR A 105 5.80 -34.56 8.79
CA THR A 105 5.04 -33.31 8.97
C THR A 105 5.93 -32.16 8.50
N ALA A 106 5.74 -31.71 7.27
CA ALA A 106 6.38 -30.54 6.70
C ALA A 106 5.30 -29.51 6.36
N GLY A 107 5.48 -28.28 6.84
CA GLY A 107 4.75 -27.15 6.33
C GLY A 107 5.47 -26.63 5.08
N LEU A 108 4.76 -26.49 3.97
CA LEU A 108 5.26 -25.70 2.84
C LEU A 108 4.80 -24.27 3.00
N LEU A 109 5.76 -23.35 2.90
CA LEU A 109 5.51 -21.92 2.80
C LEU A 109 5.46 -21.57 1.32
N GLU A 110 4.28 -21.26 0.80
CA GLU A 110 4.11 -20.72 -0.56
C GLU A 110 3.80 -19.23 -0.43
N GLN A 111 4.72 -18.39 -0.93
CA GLN A 111 4.43 -16.99 -1.23
C GLN A 111 3.83 -16.95 -2.63
N GLU A 112 2.49 -16.96 -2.71
CA GLU A 112 1.73 -16.94 -3.96
C GLU A 112 1.95 -15.62 -4.71
N ARG A 113 2.04 -14.49 -4.00
CA ARG A 113 2.34 -13.14 -4.50
C ARG A 113 3.07 -12.31 -3.45
N ASP A 114 3.55 -11.11 -3.82
CA ASP A 114 4.27 -10.20 -2.92
C ASP A 114 3.51 -9.95 -1.60
N ASN A 115 2.16 -9.96 -1.62
CA ASN A 115 1.30 -9.51 -0.50
C ASN A 115 0.34 -10.57 0.08
N ILE A 116 0.57 -11.88 -0.17
CA ILE A 116 -0.21 -12.99 0.42
C ILE A 116 0.72 -14.14 0.83
N PHE A 117 0.57 -14.61 2.06
CA PHE A 117 1.27 -15.78 2.59
C PHE A 117 0.28 -16.93 2.82
N THR A 118 0.58 -18.08 2.22
CA THR A 118 -0.20 -19.31 2.36
C THR A 118 0.64 -20.40 3.03
N GLN A 119 0.09 -21.05 4.07
CA GLN A 119 0.78 -22.08 4.83
C GLN A 119 -0.12 -23.27 5.15
N SER A 120 0.23 -24.45 4.65
CA SER A 120 -0.48 -25.69 4.98
C SER A 120 0.00 -26.27 6.31
N LEU A 121 -0.96 -26.60 7.17
CA LEU A 121 -0.84 -27.27 8.46
C LEU A 121 -1.48 -28.65 8.36
N ALA A 122 -0.82 -29.69 8.87
CA ALA A 122 -1.35 -31.05 8.87
C ALA A 122 -1.40 -31.62 10.28
N ASN A 123 -2.33 -32.56 10.49
CA ASN A 123 -2.45 -33.37 11.71
C ASN A 123 -2.81 -32.59 12.99
N ILE A 124 -3.77 -31.66 12.91
CA ILE A 124 -4.31 -30.90 14.05
C ILE A 124 -5.35 -31.76 14.78
N LYS A 125 -5.14 -32.10 16.04
CA LYS A 125 -6.04 -32.96 16.82
C LYS A 125 -7.30 -32.23 17.30
N PRO A 126 -8.37 -32.97 17.66
CA PRO A 126 -9.55 -32.41 18.32
C PRO A 126 -9.20 -31.57 19.57
N GLY A 127 -9.73 -30.35 19.66
CA GLY A 127 -9.51 -29.42 20.77
C GLY A 127 -8.10 -28.85 20.86
N GLU A 128 -7.22 -29.11 19.89
CA GLU A 128 -5.86 -28.59 19.89
C GLU A 128 -5.87 -27.10 19.51
N GLN A 129 -5.16 -26.29 20.32
CA GLN A 129 -4.98 -24.86 20.07
C GLN A 129 -3.79 -24.65 19.12
N ILE A 130 -3.96 -23.70 18.22
CA ILE A 130 -2.96 -23.28 17.25
C ILE A 130 -2.74 -21.78 17.39
N ASP A 131 -1.50 -21.36 17.64
CA ASP A 131 -1.13 -19.95 17.55
C ASP A 131 -0.24 -19.74 16.32
N VAL A 132 -0.71 -18.92 15.38
CA VAL A 132 0.08 -18.47 14.24
C VAL A 132 0.64 -17.10 14.54
N ILE A 133 1.97 -16.97 14.52
CA ILE A 133 2.70 -15.76 14.85
C ILE A 133 3.46 -15.32 13.61
N ILE A 134 3.19 -14.11 13.12
CA ILE A 134 3.87 -13.51 11.97
C ILE A 134 4.49 -12.19 12.42
N SER A 135 5.76 -11.98 12.10
CA SER A 135 6.44 -10.70 12.23
C SER A 135 6.80 -10.14 10.86
N TYR A 136 6.45 -8.89 10.62
CA TYR A 136 6.81 -8.17 9.41
C TYR A 136 7.21 -6.74 9.71
N SER A 137 7.94 -6.13 8.78
CA SER A 137 8.31 -4.72 8.81
C SER A 137 7.68 -3.97 7.65
N ASP A 138 7.34 -2.71 7.86
CA ASP A 138 6.69 -1.85 6.86
C ASP A 138 7.11 -0.38 7.04
N SER A 139 7.18 0.37 5.94
CA SER A 139 7.54 1.79 5.92
C SER A 139 6.30 2.67 5.95
N LEU A 140 6.26 3.60 6.89
CA LEU A 140 5.12 4.48 7.11
C LEU A 140 5.11 5.64 6.13
N LYS A 141 3.93 5.90 5.56
CA LYS A 141 3.72 7.03 4.65
C LYS A 141 3.74 8.34 5.43
N PHE A 142 4.46 9.32 4.90
CA PHE A 142 4.52 10.67 5.46
C PHE A 142 3.72 11.65 4.59
N THR A 143 2.60 12.13 5.11
CA THR A 143 1.69 13.02 4.38
C THR A 143 1.24 14.16 5.29
N GLY A 144 1.38 15.40 4.80
CA GLY A 144 0.89 16.59 5.51
C GLY A 144 1.45 16.73 6.93
N GLY A 145 2.70 16.33 7.16
CA GLY A 145 3.35 16.41 8.47
C GLY A 145 3.09 15.24 9.43
N ASN A 146 2.31 14.25 8.99
CA ASN A 146 1.94 13.07 9.78
C ASN A 146 2.58 11.82 9.19
N TYR A 147 3.00 10.92 10.06
CA TYR A 147 3.14 9.52 9.67
C TYR A 147 1.79 8.82 9.87
N GLU A 148 1.48 7.91 8.95
CA GLU A 148 0.29 7.07 9.00
C GLU A 148 0.68 5.61 9.13
N PHE A 149 0.24 4.97 10.21
CA PHE A 149 0.30 3.53 10.41
C PHE A 149 -1.08 2.94 10.15
N VAL A 150 -1.14 1.95 9.27
CA VAL A 150 -2.37 1.24 8.94
C VAL A 150 -2.20 -0.22 9.30
N PHE A 151 -3.08 -0.72 10.15
CA PHE A 151 -3.18 -2.15 10.41
C PHE A 151 -4.50 -2.69 9.86
N PRO A 152 -4.47 -3.57 8.85
CA PRO A 152 -5.67 -4.15 8.29
C PRO A 152 -6.31 -5.11 9.29
N MET A 153 -7.57 -4.87 9.65
CA MET A 153 -8.34 -5.75 10.54
C MET A 153 -9.44 -6.50 9.79
N VAL A 154 -9.81 -6.02 8.61
CA VAL A 154 -10.80 -6.65 7.75
C VAL A 154 -10.13 -7.10 6.48
N VAL A 155 -10.37 -8.34 6.10
CA VAL A 155 -10.04 -8.78 4.74
C VAL A 155 -11.20 -8.39 3.84
N GLY A 156 -11.11 -7.21 3.24
CA GLY A 156 -12.01 -6.80 2.17
C GLY A 156 -11.68 -7.52 0.86
N PRO A 157 -12.65 -7.74 -0.04
CA PRO A 157 -12.36 -8.29 -1.37
C PRO A 157 -11.45 -7.33 -2.13
N ARG A 158 -10.32 -7.81 -2.60
CA ARG A 158 -9.47 -7.07 -3.55
C ARG A 158 -10.19 -6.99 -4.88
N TYR A 159 -10.15 -5.80 -5.49
CA TYR A 159 -10.61 -5.59 -6.85
C TYR A 159 -9.74 -6.41 -7.80
N ILE A 160 -10.38 -7.26 -8.59
CA ILE A 160 -9.74 -8.06 -9.64
C ILE A 160 -10.00 -7.35 -10.98
N PRO A 161 -9.03 -6.60 -11.54
CA PRO A 161 -9.16 -6.09 -12.91
C PRO A 161 -9.04 -7.24 -13.93
N GLY A 162 -9.56 -7.02 -15.14
CA GLY A 162 -9.39 -7.94 -16.28
C GLY A 162 -10.65 -8.70 -16.68
N VAL A 163 -10.53 -9.49 -17.75
CA VAL A 163 -11.56 -10.36 -18.30
C VAL A 163 -11.29 -11.79 -17.86
N GLY A 164 -12.34 -12.49 -17.39
CA GLY A 164 -12.23 -13.87 -16.91
C GLY A 164 -11.65 -14.83 -17.95
N ILE A 165 -10.66 -15.63 -17.56
CA ILE A 165 -10.08 -16.72 -18.36
C ILE A 165 -10.61 -18.07 -17.88
N GLU A 166 -10.85 -18.99 -18.80
CA GLU A 166 -11.46 -20.30 -18.51
C GLU A 166 -10.43 -21.37 -18.07
N ASP A 167 -9.13 -21.11 -18.20
CA ASP A 167 -8.05 -22.09 -17.93
C ASP A 167 -6.93 -21.49 -17.03
N PRO A 168 -6.80 -21.93 -15.76
CA PRO A 168 -5.79 -21.44 -14.84
C PRO A 168 -4.38 -21.88 -15.26
N SER A 169 -3.61 -20.97 -15.85
CA SER A 169 -2.22 -21.25 -16.27
C SER A 169 -1.20 -21.21 -15.10
N GLY A 170 -1.62 -20.82 -13.90
CA GLY A 170 -0.74 -20.68 -12.73
C GLY A 170 -0.62 -21.97 -11.92
N GLY A 171 0.44 -22.75 -12.15
CA GLY A 171 0.73 -24.07 -11.55
C GLY A 171 0.98 -24.14 -10.03
N GLY A 172 0.08 -23.58 -9.22
CA GLY A 172 0.00 -23.77 -7.78
C GLY A 172 -1.12 -24.75 -7.41
N THR A 173 -0.91 -25.59 -6.39
CA THR A 173 -1.85 -26.66 -5.98
C THR A 173 -2.89 -26.26 -4.93
N ALA A 174 -2.77 -25.06 -4.36
CA ALA A 174 -3.73 -24.54 -3.39
C ALA A 174 -4.72 -23.59 -4.08
N VAL A 175 -6.01 -23.83 -3.91
CA VAL A 175 -7.09 -22.91 -4.30
C VAL A 175 -7.55 -22.23 -3.02
N ALA A 176 -7.61 -20.89 -2.96
CA ALA A 176 -8.21 -20.22 -1.81
C ALA A 176 -9.68 -20.62 -1.74
N PRO A 177 -10.11 -21.35 -0.71
CA PRO A 177 -11.44 -21.89 -0.71
C PRO A 177 -12.44 -20.74 -0.46
N LEU A 178 -13.48 -20.62 -1.28
CA LEU A 178 -14.62 -19.67 -1.16
C LEU A 178 -14.46 -18.28 -1.81
N SER A 179 -13.47 -18.04 -2.66
CA SER A 179 -13.51 -16.84 -3.51
C SER A 179 -14.47 -17.05 -4.69
N GLN A 180 -15.36 -16.09 -4.98
CA GLN A 180 -16.14 -16.06 -6.24
C GLN A 180 -15.32 -15.46 -7.40
N ASN A 181 -14.00 -15.35 -7.24
CA ASN A 181 -13.17 -14.70 -8.22
C ASN A 181 -12.86 -15.66 -9.37
N GLN A 182 -13.10 -15.21 -10.59
CA GLN A 182 -12.58 -15.86 -11.79
C GLN A 182 -11.18 -15.33 -12.07
N ASP A 183 -10.21 -16.20 -12.36
CA ASP A 183 -8.90 -15.78 -12.88
C ASP A 183 -9.10 -14.89 -14.10
N THR A 184 -8.30 -13.83 -14.25
CA THR A 184 -8.40 -12.88 -15.36
C THR A 184 -7.12 -12.81 -16.17
N ASP A 185 -7.19 -12.25 -17.38
CA ASP A 185 -6.03 -11.93 -18.22
C ASP A 185 -4.99 -11.02 -17.54
N LEU A 186 -5.45 -10.13 -16.64
CA LEU A 186 -4.60 -9.24 -15.84
C LEU A 186 -4.23 -9.82 -14.47
N VAL A 187 -5.03 -10.76 -13.96
CA VAL A 187 -4.85 -11.40 -12.65
C VAL A 187 -5.08 -12.93 -12.79
N PRO A 188 -4.08 -13.67 -13.32
CA PRO A 188 -4.26 -15.09 -13.72
C PRO A 188 -4.44 -16.10 -12.58
N ASP A 189 -4.52 -15.63 -11.34
CA ASP A 189 -4.69 -16.39 -10.09
C ASP A 189 -5.69 -15.71 -9.15
N ALA A 190 -6.57 -14.84 -9.68
CA ALA A 190 -7.57 -14.10 -8.93
C ALA A 190 -8.42 -14.98 -8.01
N SER A 191 -8.70 -16.22 -8.43
CA SER A 191 -9.39 -17.25 -7.65
C SER A 191 -8.74 -17.56 -6.30
N ARG A 192 -7.48 -17.16 -6.09
CA ARG A 192 -6.71 -17.38 -4.86
C ARG A 192 -6.54 -16.14 -3.98
N LEU A 193 -6.97 -14.96 -4.43
CA LEU A 193 -6.58 -13.69 -3.80
C LEU A 193 -7.54 -13.16 -2.72
N ASN A 194 -8.81 -13.58 -2.72
CA ASN A 194 -9.81 -13.08 -1.79
C ASN A 194 -10.25 -14.16 -0.79
N ALA A 195 -10.21 -13.82 0.49
CA ALA A 195 -10.88 -14.61 1.52
C ALA A 195 -12.41 -14.40 1.46
N PRO A 196 -13.22 -15.39 1.88
CA PRO A 196 -14.67 -15.24 1.96
C PRO A 196 -15.09 -14.12 2.91
N ILE A 197 -15.93 -13.20 2.42
CA ILE A 197 -16.50 -12.10 3.20
C ILE A 197 -17.63 -12.65 4.08
N LEU A 198 -17.82 -12.09 5.28
CA LEU A 198 -19.02 -12.34 6.10
C LEU A 198 -20.28 -11.73 5.44
N PRO A 199 -21.46 -12.39 5.46
CA PRO A 199 -22.66 -11.80 4.91
C PRO A 199 -23.10 -10.59 5.74
N GLU A 200 -23.80 -9.66 5.08
CA GLU A 200 -24.37 -8.48 5.72
C GLU A 200 -25.27 -8.89 6.91
N GLY A 201 -24.96 -8.38 8.11
CA GLY A 201 -25.68 -8.71 9.35
C GLY A 201 -25.10 -9.86 10.19
N MET A 202 -24.05 -10.56 9.74
CA MET A 202 -23.31 -11.52 10.56
C MET A 202 -22.11 -10.88 11.25
N ARG A 203 -21.80 -11.33 12.48
CA ARG A 203 -20.71 -10.81 13.30
C ARG A 203 -19.63 -11.86 13.50
N SER A 204 -18.37 -11.50 13.27
CA SER A 204 -17.23 -12.31 13.71
C SER A 204 -17.17 -12.33 15.24
N ARG A 205 -17.10 -13.51 15.85
CA ARG A 205 -17.18 -13.68 17.32
C ARG A 205 -15.86 -13.41 18.05
N HIS A 206 -14.78 -13.11 17.34
CA HIS A 206 -13.48 -12.87 17.95
C HIS A 206 -13.26 -11.39 18.27
N ASP A 207 -12.43 -11.15 19.27
CA ASP A 207 -11.90 -9.85 19.63
C ASP A 207 -10.46 -9.69 19.14
N ILE A 208 -10.00 -8.44 19.13
CA ILE A 208 -8.63 -8.07 18.78
C ILE A 208 -8.04 -7.14 19.85
N ASN A 209 -6.81 -7.42 20.23
CA ASN A 209 -5.98 -6.53 21.02
C ASN A 209 -4.88 -5.95 20.14
N ILE A 210 -4.68 -4.63 20.22
CA ILE A 210 -3.57 -3.96 19.54
C ILE A 210 -2.83 -3.08 20.53
N THR A 211 -1.51 -3.22 20.57
CA THR A 211 -0.59 -2.28 21.20
C THR A 211 0.36 -1.72 20.15
N VAL A 212 0.49 -0.40 20.08
CA VAL A 212 1.47 0.28 19.23
C VAL A 212 2.40 1.11 20.10
N GLU A 213 3.70 0.85 20.03
CA GLU A 213 4.74 1.64 20.68
C GLU A 213 5.45 2.50 19.63
N ILE A 214 5.51 3.81 19.84
CA ILE A 214 6.07 4.78 18.90
C ILE A 214 7.27 5.47 19.52
N ASP A 215 8.41 5.35 18.86
CA ASP A 215 9.58 6.20 19.01
C ASP A 215 9.86 6.88 17.65
N ALA A 216 9.34 8.09 17.47
CA ALA A 216 9.54 8.83 16.23
C ALA A 216 10.95 9.46 16.11
N GLY A 217 11.78 9.38 17.16
CA GLY A 217 13.04 10.13 17.27
C GLY A 217 12.87 11.64 17.45
N VAL A 218 11.65 12.17 17.36
CA VAL A 218 11.28 13.57 17.59
C VAL A 218 10.00 13.66 18.42
N PRO A 219 9.70 14.82 19.05
CA PRO A 219 8.46 15.00 19.80
C PRO A 219 7.22 14.75 18.95
N ILE A 220 6.34 13.88 19.42
CA ILE A 220 5.03 13.63 18.81
C ILE A 220 4.06 14.71 19.29
N GLN A 221 3.55 15.52 18.37
CA GLN A 221 2.70 16.68 18.72
C GLN A 221 1.23 16.31 18.90
N LYS A 222 0.73 15.40 18.07
CA LYS A 222 -0.66 14.96 18.07
C LYS A 222 -0.74 13.52 17.63
N ILE A 223 -1.56 12.73 18.30
CA ILE A 223 -1.92 11.37 17.90
C ILE A 223 -3.43 11.32 17.75
N ASN A 224 -3.92 10.74 16.66
CA ASN A 224 -5.34 10.50 16.46
C ASN A 224 -5.57 9.27 15.58
N SER A 225 -6.78 8.74 15.63
CA SER A 225 -7.26 7.74 14.68
C SER A 225 -8.61 8.20 14.15
N PRO A 226 -8.81 8.22 12.81
CA PRO A 226 -10.12 8.43 12.23
C PRO A 226 -11.02 7.19 12.34
N SER A 227 -10.47 6.01 12.67
CA SER A 227 -11.20 4.75 12.65
C SER A 227 -11.53 4.17 14.02
N HIS A 228 -10.72 4.42 15.05
CA HIS A 228 -10.89 3.83 16.39
C HIS A 228 -10.68 4.86 17.51
N GLN A 229 -11.31 4.61 18.65
CA GLN A 229 -10.99 5.27 19.92
C GLN A 229 -9.76 4.63 20.54
N LEU A 230 -8.84 5.48 21.00
CA LEU A 230 -7.53 5.08 21.48
C LEU A 230 -7.34 5.47 22.93
N GLN A 231 -6.63 4.61 23.67
CA GLN A 231 -5.96 4.99 24.91
C GLN A 231 -4.49 5.28 24.56
N ILE A 232 -3.98 6.42 25.02
CA ILE A 232 -2.67 6.93 24.63
C ILE A 232 -1.91 7.30 25.90
N ASP A 233 -0.81 6.59 26.14
CA ASP A 233 0.09 6.84 27.25
C ASP A 233 1.42 7.39 26.72
N HIS A 234 1.76 8.62 27.12
CA HIS A 234 3.03 9.24 26.74
C HIS A 234 4.12 8.90 27.76
N THR A 235 5.27 8.41 27.28
CA THR A 235 6.46 8.16 28.11
C THR A 235 7.63 8.93 27.52
N GLY A 236 7.87 10.14 28.04
CA GLY A 236 8.87 11.05 27.47
C GLY A 236 8.48 11.51 26.07
N GLN A 237 9.29 11.16 25.07
CA GLN A 237 9.03 11.46 23.65
C GLN A 237 8.28 10.33 22.93
N ASN A 238 8.11 9.20 23.62
CA ASN A 238 7.51 8.01 23.05
C ASN A 238 6.02 7.95 23.42
N ALA A 239 5.25 7.22 22.64
CA ALA A 239 3.84 6.97 22.91
C ALA A 239 3.54 5.48 22.87
N ARG A 240 2.71 5.02 23.81
CA ARG A 240 2.10 3.70 23.78
C ARG A 240 0.61 3.88 23.53
N ILE A 241 0.09 3.19 22.52
CA ILE A 241 -1.30 3.29 22.08
C ILE A 241 -1.94 1.91 22.21
N THR A 242 -3.12 1.86 22.80
CA THR A 242 -3.99 0.68 22.84
C THR A 242 -5.39 1.04 22.37
N LEU A 243 -6.13 0.04 21.89
CA LEU A 243 -7.56 0.22 21.58
C LEU A 243 -8.35 0.45 22.88
N ALA A 244 -9.35 1.33 22.84
CA ALA A 244 -10.31 1.44 23.93
C ALA A 244 -11.23 0.20 23.96
N GLU A 245 -11.80 -0.14 25.12
CA GLU A 245 -12.60 -1.37 25.33
C GLU A 245 -13.75 -1.57 24.31
N GLY A 246 -14.32 -0.48 23.79
CA GLY A 246 -15.42 -0.53 22.82
C GLY A 246 -15.02 -0.82 21.37
N ASP A 247 -13.73 -0.80 21.05
CA ASP A 247 -13.19 -0.88 19.69
C ASP A 247 -12.36 -2.17 19.45
N THR A 248 -12.57 -3.19 20.28
CA THR A 248 -11.92 -4.52 20.17
C THR A 248 -12.57 -5.44 19.14
N ILE A 249 -13.48 -4.93 18.30
CA ILE A 249 -14.15 -5.69 17.25
C ILE A 249 -13.49 -5.37 15.90
N PRO A 250 -12.90 -6.35 15.20
CA PRO A 250 -12.21 -6.12 13.93
C PRO A 250 -13.21 -5.98 12.77
N ASN A 251 -13.80 -4.80 12.63
CA ASN A 251 -14.81 -4.49 11.61
C ASN A 251 -14.42 -3.36 10.64
N LYS A 252 -13.23 -2.78 10.82
CA LYS A 252 -12.60 -1.77 9.95
C LYS A 252 -11.11 -1.69 10.28
N ASP A 253 -10.31 -1.16 9.37
CA ASP A 253 -8.87 -1.07 9.58
C ASP A 253 -8.49 0.00 10.63
N LEU A 254 -7.45 -0.29 11.41
CA LEU A 254 -6.88 0.71 12.30
C LEU A 254 -6.01 1.66 11.50
N ILE A 255 -6.37 2.94 11.51
CA ILE A 255 -5.59 4.02 10.94
C ILE A 255 -5.10 4.87 12.10
N LEU A 256 -3.80 4.93 12.32
CA LEU A 256 -3.18 5.73 13.35
C LEU A 256 -2.35 6.82 12.68
N ARG A 257 -2.66 8.08 12.99
CA ARG A 257 -1.95 9.25 12.50
C ARG A 257 -1.26 9.94 13.65
N TYR A 258 0.05 10.12 13.51
CA TYR A 258 0.82 10.88 14.48
C TYR A 258 1.63 11.98 13.80
N GLN A 259 1.46 13.20 14.30
CA GLN A 259 2.09 14.39 13.77
C GLN A 259 3.47 14.55 14.39
N VAL A 260 4.48 14.59 13.54
CA VAL A 260 5.87 14.85 13.92
C VAL A 260 6.34 16.22 13.42
N ALA A 261 5.85 16.67 12.25
CA ALA A 261 6.23 17.95 11.70
C ALA A 261 5.65 19.11 12.50
N GLY A 262 6.45 20.14 12.70
CA GLY A 262 6.06 21.37 13.41
C GLY A 262 6.19 22.61 12.52
N LYS A 263 6.31 23.76 13.18
CA LYS A 263 6.53 25.06 12.50
C LYS A 263 7.94 25.21 11.92
N GLN A 264 8.87 24.37 12.35
CA GLN A 264 10.26 24.42 11.92
C GLN A 264 10.68 23.04 11.45
N THR A 265 11.60 23.01 10.49
CA THR A 265 12.26 21.78 10.06
C THR A 265 13.00 21.16 11.24
N GLN A 266 12.79 19.87 11.45
CA GLN A 266 13.42 19.11 12.51
C GLN A 266 14.36 18.08 11.91
N THR A 267 15.40 17.74 12.67
CA THR A 267 16.33 16.68 12.32
C THR A 267 16.49 15.74 13.49
N THR A 268 16.50 14.44 13.23
CA THR A 268 16.83 13.45 14.26
C THR A 268 17.72 12.36 13.70
N VAL A 269 18.46 11.71 14.60
CA VAL A 269 19.29 10.54 14.30
C VAL A 269 18.86 9.42 15.23
N LEU A 270 18.40 8.32 14.65
CA LEU A 270 18.14 7.08 15.37
C LEU A 270 19.35 6.18 15.21
N THR A 271 19.81 5.56 16.30
CA THR A 271 20.97 4.66 16.29
C THR A 271 20.61 3.34 16.94
N GLN A 272 21.01 2.23 16.35
CA GLN A 272 20.83 0.89 16.90
C GLN A 272 22.14 0.12 16.78
N SER A 273 22.50 -0.67 17.79
CA SER A 273 23.66 -1.58 17.73
C SER A 273 23.25 -2.97 18.16
N ASP A 274 23.70 -3.97 17.41
CA ASP A 274 23.56 -5.39 17.72
C ASP A 274 24.89 -6.13 17.43
N GLU A 275 24.85 -7.47 17.44
CA GLU A 275 26.01 -8.32 17.15
C GLU A 275 26.58 -8.14 15.72
N ARG A 276 25.79 -7.58 14.80
CA ARG A 276 26.19 -7.30 13.40
C ARG A 276 26.80 -5.91 13.23
N GLY A 277 26.77 -5.07 14.28
CA GLY A 277 27.38 -3.75 14.30
C GLY A 277 26.41 -2.61 14.60
N GLY A 278 26.91 -1.38 14.51
CA GLY A 278 26.15 -0.16 14.70
C GLY A 278 25.52 0.34 13.40
N HIS A 279 24.25 0.68 13.45
CA HIS A 279 23.44 1.22 12.36
C HIS A 279 22.83 2.56 12.81
N PHE A 280 22.58 3.46 11.86
CA PHE A 280 21.89 4.71 12.14
C PHE A 280 20.98 5.12 10.96
N ALA A 281 19.97 5.92 11.28
CA ALA A 281 19.09 6.56 10.31
C ALA A 281 18.98 8.05 10.65
N VAL A 282 19.09 8.90 9.63
CA VAL A 282 18.93 10.36 9.75
C VAL A 282 17.61 10.75 9.12
N TYR A 283 16.78 11.48 9.88
CA TYR A 283 15.50 11.96 9.42
C TYR A 283 15.53 13.49 9.32
N LEU A 284 15.13 13.99 8.16
CA LEU A 284 14.87 15.41 7.88
C LEU A 284 13.35 15.58 7.77
N ILE A 285 12.74 16.13 8.80
CA ILE A 285 11.29 16.30 8.87
C ILE A 285 10.97 17.75 8.50
N PRO A 286 10.34 17.99 7.33
CA PRO A 286 10.04 19.34 6.88
C PRO A 286 9.02 20.02 7.81
N ALA A 287 9.07 21.35 7.88
CA ALA A 287 8.00 22.13 8.50
C ALA A 287 6.68 21.93 7.74
N ILE A 288 5.54 22.08 8.45
CA ILE A 288 4.21 21.99 7.84
C ILE A 288 3.92 23.21 6.96
N GLU A 289 4.46 24.37 7.34
CA GLU A 289 4.27 25.63 6.64
C GLU A 289 5.62 26.30 6.44
N TYR A 290 5.83 26.83 5.24
CA TYR A 290 6.97 27.68 4.89
C TYR A 290 6.43 29.03 4.47
N ALA A 291 7.10 30.10 4.90
CA ALA A 291 6.83 31.42 4.35
C ALA A 291 7.26 31.47 2.88
N ALA A 292 6.62 32.32 2.07
CA ALA A 292 6.86 32.37 0.63
C ALA A 292 8.34 32.63 0.28
N ASP A 293 9.05 33.41 1.10
CA ASP A 293 10.47 33.74 0.99
C ASP A 293 11.42 32.59 1.39
N GLN A 294 10.89 31.54 2.03
CA GLN A 294 11.63 30.32 2.36
C GLN A 294 11.46 29.22 1.30
N ILE A 295 10.49 29.38 0.40
CA ILE A 295 10.24 28.42 -0.67
C ILE A 295 11.11 28.78 -1.86
N VAL A 296 11.95 27.82 -2.30
CA VAL A 296 12.73 27.99 -3.53
C VAL A 296 11.76 28.24 -4.69
N PRO A 297 11.86 29.39 -5.39
CA PRO A 297 10.96 29.69 -6.49
C PRO A 297 11.07 28.64 -7.58
N LYS A 298 9.95 28.30 -8.21
CA LYS A 298 9.89 27.27 -9.26
C LYS A 298 9.87 27.93 -10.63
N ASP A 299 10.37 27.19 -11.61
CA ASP A 299 10.17 27.45 -13.03
C ASP A 299 9.35 26.30 -13.63
N VAL A 300 8.03 26.49 -13.73
CA VAL A 300 7.10 25.41 -14.08
C VAL A 300 6.76 25.46 -15.56
N VAL A 301 7.12 24.42 -16.30
CA VAL A 301 6.77 24.27 -17.72
C VAL A 301 5.62 23.27 -17.84
N PHE A 302 4.46 23.75 -18.25
CA PHE A 302 3.30 22.92 -18.55
C PHE A 302 3.35 22.50 -20.01
N LEU A 303 3.49 21.20 -20.26
CA LEU A 303 3.41 20.60 -21.58
C LEU A 303 2.05 19.92 -21.72
N ILE A 304 1.19 20.46 -22.58
CA ILE A 304 -0.22 20.07 -22.69
C ILE A 304 -0.44 19.34 -24.02
N ASP A 305 -0.94 18.12 -23.94
CA ASP A 305 -1.41 17.39 -25.11
C ASP A 305 -2.72 18.01 -25.61
N THR A 306 -2.75 18.41 -26.88
CA THR A 306 -3.91 18.93 -27.60
C THR A 306 -4.25 18.07 -28.82
N SER A 307 -3.82 16.80 -28.82
CA SER A 307 -4.17 15.85 -29.89
C SER A 307 -5.66 15.50 -29.90
N GLY A 308 -6.15 14.95 -31.02
CA GLY A 308 -7.57 14.67 -31.20
C GLY A 308 -8.17 13.69 -30.19
N SER A 309 -7.37 12.86 -29.51
CA SER A 309 -7.87 11.98 -28.44
C SER A 309 -8.29 12.74 -27.18
N GLN A 310 -7.80 13.98 -27.02
CA GLN A 310 -8.17 14.87 -25.93
C GLN A 310 -9.53 15.55 -26.13
N ASP A 311 -10.17 15.39 -27.30
CA ASP A 311 -11.39 16.12 -27.63
C ASP A 311 -12.54 15.86 -26.64
N GLY A 312 -13.29 16.92 -26.35
CA GLY A 312 -14.36 16.90 -25.36
C GLY A 312 -13.87 16.88 -23.91
N MET A 313 -14.25 15.83 -23.17
CA MET A 313 -14.09 15.78 -21.70
C MET A 313 -12.63 15.86 -21.20
N PRO A 314 -11.66 15.15 -21.80
CA PRO A 314 -10.26 15.20 -21.34
C PRO A 314 -9.68 16.61 -21.40
N LEU A 315 -9.85 17.32 -22.52
CA LEU A 315 -9.37 18.70 -22.66
C LEU A 315 -10.07 19.65 -21.69
N MET A 316 -11.39 19.51 -21.48
CA MET A 316 -12.11 20.33 -20.50
C MET A 316 -11.55 20.13 -19.07
N GLN A 317 -11.26 18.89 -18.67
CA GLN A 317 -10.65 18.60 -17.37
C GLN A 317 -9.22 19.15 -17.29
N CYS A 318 -8.44 19.02 -18.36
CA CYS A 318 -7.10 19.59 -18.47
C CYS A 318 -7.12 21.11 -18.30
N GLN A 319 -8.05 21.81 -18.96
CA GLN A 319 -8.22 23.26 -18.83
C GLN A 319 -8.57 23.66 -17.39
N GLU A 320 -9.48 22.96 -16.71
CA GLU A 320 -9.80 23.23 -15.30
C GLU A 320 -8.61 22.98 -14.37
N LEU A 321 -7.87 21.90 -14.58
CA LEU A 321 -6.66 21.60 -13.81
C LEU A 321 -5.59 22.68 -14.02
N MET A 322 -5.39 23.11 -15.27
CA MET A 322 -4.46 24.18 -15.61
C MET A 322 -4.85 25.52 -14.97
N ARG A 323 -6.15 25.84 -14.88
CA ARG A 323 -6.61 27.02 -14.11
C ARG A 323 -6.20 26.93 -12.65
N GLN A 324 -6.36 25.75 -12.03
CA GLN A 324 -5.96 25.55 -10.64
C GLN A 324 -4.45 25.69 -10.45
N PHE A 325 -3.65 25.12 -11.37
CA PHE A 325 -2.19 25.28 -11.32
C PHE A 325 -1.77 26.74 -11.43
N ILE A 326 -2.24 27.47 -12.45
CA ILE A 326 -1.86 28.88 -12.64
C ILE A 326 -2.25 29.76 -11.44
N ASN A 327 -3.40 29.49 -10.82
CA ASN A 327 -3.84 30.22 -9.64
C ASN A 327 -3.11 29.79 -8.35
N GLY A 328 -2.55 28.57 -8.31
CA GLY A 328 -1.83 28.00 -7.16
C GLY A 328 -0.32 28.25 -7.16
N LEU A 329 0.25 28.85 -8.21
CA LEU A 329 1.66 29.23 -8.24
C LEU A 329 1.99 30.29 -7.17
N ASN A 330 3.19 30.21 -6.58
CA ASN A 330 3.69 31.20 -5.63
C ASN A 330 4.04 32.52 -6.34
N PRO A 331 4.06 33.67 -5.63
CA PRO A 331 4.31 34.97 -6.25
C PRO A 331 5.63 35.06 -7.04
N ASP A 332 6.67 34.40 -6.54
CA ASP A 332 8.00 34.43 -7.15
C ASP A 332 8.20 33.33 -8.21
N ASP A 333 7.23 32.43 -8.42
CA ASP A 333 7.32 31.38 -9.45
C ASP A 333 7.27 31.98 -10.88
N THR A 334 7.91 31.29 -11.81
CA THR A 334 7.73 31.50 -13.25
C THR A 334 6.99 30.32 -13.86
N PHE A 335 6.29 30.57 -14.95
CA PHE A 335 5.61 29.52 -15.69
C PHE A 335 5.72 29.68 -17.20
N SER A 336 5.60 28.56 -17.90
CA SER A 336 5.52 28.47 -19.36
C SER A 336 4.43 27.48 -19.73
N ILE A 337 3.67 27.76 -20.79
CA ILE A 337 2.67 26.84 -21.32
C ILE A 337 3.04 26.53 -22.77
N ILE A 338 3.22 25.25 -23.06
CA ILE A 338 3.50 24.71 -24.38
C ILE A 338 2.42 23.65 -24.65
N ASP A 339 1.68 23.77 -25.74
CA ASP A 339 0.79 22.71 -26.20
C ASP A 339 1.38 22.00 -27.42
N PHE A 340 1.06 20.71 -27.54
CA PHE A 340 1.54 19.88 -28.63
C PHE A 340 0.43 18.97 -29.17
N ALA A 341 0.41 18.86 -30.49
CA ALA A 341 -0.33 17.85 -31.23
C ALA A 341 0.54 17.37 -32.40
N ASN A 342 0.23 17.76 -33.64
CA ASN A 342 1.12 17.59 -34.80
C ASN A 342 2.27 18.60 -34.81
N THR A 343 2.06 19.76 -34.18
CA THR A 343 3.03 20.85 -34.03
C THR A 343 3.00 21.32 -32.59
N THR A 344 3.97 22.15 -32.22
CA THR A 344 4.03 22.77 -30.89
C THR A 344 3.69 24.25 -30.98
N GLN A 345 2.91 24.73 -30.02
CA GLN A 345 2.65 26.15 -29.79
C GLN A 345 3.02 26.52 -28.36
N GLN A 346 3.36 27.79 -28.16
CA GLN A 346 3.79 28.29 -26.87
C GLN A 346 3.13 29.63 -26.56
N LEU A 347 2.75 29.81 -25.30
CA LEU A 347 2.15 31.05 -24.79
C LEU A 347 3.07 32.26 -24.97
N SER A 348 4.37 32.06 -24.80
CA SER A 348 5.39 33.11 -24.79
C SER A 348 6.74 32.57 -25.25
N ALA A 349 7.65 33.45 -25.65
CA ALA A 349 9.01 33.08 -26.05
C ALA A 349 9.96 32.86 -24.86
N LEU A 350 9.59 33.35 -23.68
CA LEU A 350 10.35 33.25 -22.43
C LEU A 350 9.41 32.88 -21.28
N PRO A 351 9.91 32.28 -20.19
CA PRO A 351 9.13 32.05 -18.98
C PRO A 351 8.49 33.35 -18.47
N LEU A 352 7.22 33.28 -18.07
CA LEU A 352 6.49 34.42 -17.53
C LEU A 352 6.52 34.40 -16.01
N ALA A 353 6.81 35.55 -15.38
CA ALA A 353 6.63 35.71 -13.94
C ALA A 353 5.14 35.60 -13.56
N ASN A 354 4.83 35.08 -12.37
CA ASN A 354 3.47 34.93 -11.85
C ASN A 354 2.80 36.26 -11.42
N THR A 355 2.71 37.21 -12.36
CA THR A 355 2.00 38.47 -12.16
C THR A 355 0.51 38.32 -12.51
N PRO A 356 -0.40 39.15 -11.94
CA PRO A 356 -1.82 39.12 -12.31
C PRO A 356 -2.08 39.27 -13.81
N GLN A 357 -1.27 40.06 -14.51
CA GLN A 357 -1.37 40.26 -15.95
C GLN A 357 -0.98 39.00 -16.74
N ASN A 358 0.16 38.38 -16.39
CA ASN A 358 0.61 37.15 -17.07
C ASN A 358 -0.34 35.99 -16.77
N ARG A 359 -0.91 35.91 -15.56
CA ARG A 359 -1.96 34.92 -15.26
C ARG A 359 -3.20 35.11 -16.13
N ALA A 360 -3.66 36.34 -16.32
CA ALA A 360 -4.79 36.60 -17.21
C ALA A 360 -4.50 36.16 -18.65
N GLN A 361 -3.27 36.41 -19.14
CA GLN A 361 -2.83 35.95 -20.47
C GLN A 361 -2.81 34.41 -20.56
N ALA A 362 -2.28 33.73 -19.54
CA ALA A 362 -2.29 32.26 -19.46
C ALA A 362 -3.70 31.70 -19.47
N LEU A 363 -4.61 32.26 -18.66
CA LEU A 363 -6.01 31.80 -18.58
C LEU A 363 -6.73 31.99 -19.93
N GLN A 364 -6.45 33.06 -20.66
CA GLN A 364 -6.97 33.27 -22.01
C GLN A 364 -6.45 32.22 -22.99
N TYR A 365 -5.15 31.92 -22.94
CA TYR A 365 -4.54 30.87 -23.77
C TYR A 365 -5.14 29.50 -23.48
N ILE A 366 -5.25 29.12 -22.20
CA ILE A 366 -5.85 27.85 -21.76
C ILE A 366 -7.29 27.73 -22.29
N ASN A 367 -8.09 28.79 -22.21
CA ASN A 367 -9.46 28.83 -22.73
C ASN A 367 -9.58 28.65 -24.25
N GLN A 368 -8.50 28.91 -24.98
CA GLN A 368 -8.47 28.84 -26.45
C GLN A 368 -7.90 27.53 -26.97
N LEU A 369 -7.36 26.67 -26.10
CA LEU A 369 -6.88 25.35 -26.48
C LEU A 369 -8.00 24.55 -27.15
N ARG A 370 -7.64 23.85 -28.23
CA ARG A 370 -8.53 22.98 -28.99
C ARG A 370 -7.81 21.68 -29.27
N ALA A 371 -8.53 20.57 -29.13
CA ALA A 371 -8.03 19.26 -29.48
C ALA A 371 -8.13 19.07 -30.99
N ASP A 372 -7.00 18.85 -31.67
CA ASP A 372 -6.95 18.50 -33.08
C ASP A 372 -5.60 17.83 -33.41
N GLY A 373 -5.55 17.03 -34.47
CA GLY A 373 -4.32 16.39 -34.94
C GLY A 373 -3.89 15.14 -34.18
N GLY A 374 -2.66 14.69 -34.44
CA GLY A 374 -2.03 13.52 -33.83
C GLY A 374 -1.23 13.85 -32.57
N THR A 375 -0.59 12.83 -31.98
CA THR A 375 0.09 12.91 -30.68
C THR A 375 1.61 12.80 -30.83
N GLU A 376 2.29 13.90 -31.15
CA GLU A 376 3.75 13.93 -31.33
C GLU A 376 4.50 14.27 -30.04
N LEU A 377 4.42 13.38 -29.04
CA LEU A 377 5.01 13.61 -27.70
C LEU A 377 6.50 13.97 -27.75
N LEU A 378 7.28 13.31 -28.62
CA LEU A 378 8.72 13.57 -28.74
C LEU A 378 8.99 15.04 -29.12
N GLN A 379 8.16 15.61 -29.99
CA GLN A 379 8.29 17.01 -30.38
C GLN A 379 7.94 17.94 -29.21
N GLY A 380 6.90 17.60 -28.43
CA GLY A 380 6.55 18.32 -27.20
C GLY A 380 7.71 18.33 -26.19
N ILE A 381 8.31 17.17 -25.93
CA ILE A 381 9.47 17.04 -25.02
C ILE A 381 10.67 17.84 -25.55
N GLN A 382 10.97 17.76 -26.85
CA GLN A 382 12.05 18.55 -27.46
C GLN A 382 11.79 20.05 -27.36
N ALA A 383 10.53 20.49 -27.54
CA ALA A 383 10.16 21.89 -27.36
C ALA A 383 10.42 22.34 -25.92
N VAL A 384 10.07 21.53 -24.92
CA VAL A 384 10.39 21.83 -23.50
C VAL A 384 11.90 21.91 -23.28
N LEU A 385 12.67 20.95 -23.77
CA LEU A 385 14.13 20.91 -23.57
C LEU A 385 14.85 22.11 -24.23
N ASN A 386 14.34 22.57 -25.37
CA ASN A 386 14.87 23.73 -26.08
C ASN A 386 14.29 25.07 -25.57
N PHE A 387 13.25 25.03 -24.74
CA PHE A 387 12.63 26.25 -24.21
C PHE A 387 13.55 26.93 -23.19
N PRO A 388 13.74 28.27 -23.28
CA PRO A 388 14.62 29.01 -22.38
C PRO A 388 14.32 28.73 -20.90
N VAL A 389 15.39 28.53 -20.11
CA VAL A 389 15.30 28.43 -18.65
C VAL A 389 15.03 29.80 -18.04
N ALA A 390 14.29 29.85 -16.93
CA ALA A 390 14.25 31.05 -16.09
C ALA A 390 15.59 31.29 -15.38
N ASP A 391 15.70 32.41 -14.68
CA ASP A 391 16.92 32.81 -13.96
C ASP A 391 17.44 31.74 -12.97
N VAL A 392 18.75 31.76 -12.72
CA VAL A 392 19.45 30.83 -11.82
C VAL A 392 18.87 30.90 -10.40
N GLY A 393 18.79 29.74 -9.73
CA GLY A 393 18.28 29.63 -8.35
C GLY A 393 16.82 29.16 -8.27
N ARG A 394 16.21 28.80 -9.40
CA ARG A 394 14.85 28.26 -9.49
C ARG A 394 14.86 26.75 -9.68
N LEU A 395 13.88 26.06 -9.08
CA LEU A 395 13.65 24.64 -9.35
C LEU A 395 12.81 24.50 -10.62
N ARG A 396 13.41 24.03 -11.72
CA ARG A 396 12.67 23.76 -12.96
C ARG A 396 11.88 22.47 -12.85
N THR A 397 10.58 22.53 -13.08
CA THR A 397 9.65 21.39 -13.04
C THR A 397 8.85 21.34 -14.32
N VAL A 398 8.79 20.16 -14.96
CA VAL A 398 7.99 19.94 -16.16
C VAL A 398 6.77 19.12 -15.77
N VAL A 399 5.58 19.60 -16.12
CA VAL A 399 4.31 18.91 -15.89
C VAL A 399 3.73 18.56 -17.26
N LEU A 400 3.69 17.28 -17.58
CA LEU A 400 3.05 16.76 -18.80
C LEU A 400 1.60 16.39 -18.50
N LEU A 401 0.67 16.89 -19.32
CA LEU A 401 -0.76 16.55 -19.26
C LEU A 401 -1.15 15.85 -20.56
N THR A 402 -1.55 14.58 -20.48
CA THR A 402 -1.98 13.72 -21.60
C THR A 402 -2.95 12.65 -21.07
N ASP A 403 -3.66 11.96 -21.97
CA ASP A 403 -4.63 10.89 -21.67
C ASP A 403 -3.97 9.50 -21.60
N GLY A 404 -2.67 9.41 -21.89
CA GLY A 404 -1.88 8.20 -21.71
C GLY A 404 -1.95 7.19 -22.87
N TYR A 405 -2.65 7.48 -23.97
CA TYR A 405 -2.72 6.59 -25.15
C TYR A 405 -1.48 6.70 -26.06
N ILE A 406 -0.28 6.56 -25.50
CA ILE A 406 0.98 6.73 -26.23
C ILE A 406 1.62 5.36 -26.47
N GLY A 407 1.42 4.79 -27.67
CA GLY A 407 1.89 3.45 -28.05
C GLY A 407 3.42 3.29 -28.26
N ASN A 408 4.26 4.16 -27.70
CA ASN A 408 5.71 4.17 -27.94
C ASN A 408 6.54 4.23 -26.64
N GLU A 409 6.17 3.41 -25.65
CA GLU A 409 6.80 3.34 -24.32
C GLU A 409 8.25 2.79 -24.32
N ASN A 410 8.77 2.34 -25.47
CA ASN A 410 10.13 1.78 -25.59
C ASN A 410 11.23 2.79 -25.95
N VAL A 411 10.92 4.08 -26.06
CA VAL A 411 11.94 5.10 -26.31
C VAL A 411 12.66 5.42 -25.00
N ARG A 412 13.81 4.76 -24.80
CA ARG A 412 14.77 5.15 -23.76
C ARG A 412 15.42 6.46 -24.15
N PHE A 413 15.13 7.52 -23.41
CA PHE A 413 15.85 8.79 -23.49
C PHE A 413 17.23 8.60 -22.85
N VAL A 414 18.29 8.66 -23.67
CA VAL A 414 19.70 8.66 -23.23
C VAL A 414 20.22 10.09 -23.21
#